data_AF-A0AAP0LBW8-F1
#
_entry.id   AF-A0AAP0LBW8-F1
#
_cell.length_a   1.000
_cell.length_b   1.000
_cell.length_c   1.000
_cell.angle_alpha   90.00
_cell.angle_beta   90.00
_cell.angle_gamma   90.00
#
_symmetry.space_group_name_H-M   'P 1'
#
loop_
_entity.id
_entity.type
_entity.pdbx_description
1 polymer ?
#
loop_
_entity_poly.entity_id
_entity_poly.type
_entity_poly.pdbx_seq_one_letter_code
_entity_poly.pdbx_strand_id
1 'polypeptide(L)'
;MEIPSEQATSLCSHCDRAIPVSNIDLHFAHCSRNLERCKVCGDMVPRKHAEEHYANTHAPVACSLCSETIDREILAVHKGENCPQRIVTCEYCEFPLPAVDLFKHQEVCGNRTEFCHLCSRYIRLRERNDHDIKFHSSRLDDNPGPSRDAALPERDHDAERRQPNGLSQRRLLFTIAITGIAVIMGSIFLQRKADTNQLQ
;
A
#
# COMPACT_ATOMS: atom_id res chain seq x y z
N MET A 1 -39.49 -30.51 41.32
CA MET A 1 -38.65 -29.35 40.99
C MET A 1 -37.33 -29.54 41.70
N GLU A 2 -36.30 -29.98 40.97
CA GLU A 2 -34.94 -30.03 41.50
C GLU A 2 -34.39 -28.60 41.50
N ILE A 3 -34.01 -28.11 42.67
CA ILE A 3 -33.38 -26.80 42.86
C ILE A 3 -31.94 -26.94 42.34
N PRO A 4 -31.48 -26.13 41.38
CA PRO A 4 -30.07 -26.12 41.00
C PRO A 4 -29.27 -25.68 42.21
N SER A 5 -28.47 -26.58 42.76
CA SER A 5 -27.53 -26.25 43.83
C SER A 5 -26.50 -25.28 43.25
N GLU A 6 -26.60 -24.00 43.60
CA GLU A 6 -25.60 -22.99 43.27
C GLU A 6 -24.29 -23.37 43.95
N GLN A 7 -23.37 -23.97 43.19
CA GLN A 7 -22.06 -24.32 43.70
C GLN A 7 -21.29 -23.01 43.94
N ALA A 8 -20.97 -22.70 45.19
CA ALA A 8 -20.14 -21.55 45.53
C ALA A 8 -18.82 -21.62 44.74
N THR A 9 -18.46 -20.55 44.03
CA THR A 9 -17.21 -20.44 43.26
C THR A 9 -16.27 -19.42 43.89
N SER A 10 -14.96 -19.68 43.83
CA SER A 10 -13.90 -18.74 44.22
C SER A 10 -12.92 -18.53 43.06
N LEU A 11 -12.22 -17.39 43.04
CA LEU A 11 -11.24 -17.07 42.01
C LEU A 11 -9.91 -17.77 42.30
N CYS A 12 -9.33 -18.40 41.27
CA CYS A 12 -7.97 -18.93 41.35
C CYS A 12 -6.96 -17.78 41.34
N SER A 13 -6.08 -17.72 42.35
CA SER A 13 -5.05 -16.66 42.47
C SER A 13 -3.98 -16.66 41.38
N HIS A 14 -3.93 -17.70 40.53
CA HIS A 14 -2.94 -17.82 39.46
C HIS A 14 -3.49 -17.46 38.08
N CYS A 15 -4.72 -17.90 37.75
CA CYS A 15 -5.33 -17.69 36.43
C CYS A 15 -6.59 -16.81 36.46
N ASP A 16 -6.99 -16.33 37.65
CA ASP A 16 -8.15 -15.47 37.90
C ASP A 16 -9.50 -16.04 37.44
N ARG A 17 -9.57 -17.36 37.18
CA ARG A 17 -10.80 -18.03 36.77
C ARG A 17 -11.65 -18.39 37.99
N ALA A 18 -12.96 -18.24 37.87
CA ALA A 18 -13.91 -18.72 38.87
C ALA A 18 -14.02 -20.25 38.83
N ILE A 19 -13.73 -20.90 39.95
CA ILE A 19 -13.70 -22.35 40.11
C ILE A 19 -14.58 -22.71 41.32
N PRO A 20 -15.37 -23.81 41.26
CA PRO A 20 -16.10 -24.29 42.43
C PRO A 20 -15.19 -24.46 43.64
N VAL A 21 -15.63 -23.97 44.80
CA VAL A 21 -14.84 -23.96 46.05
C VAL A 21 -14.39 -25.38 46.42
N SER A 22 -15.20 -26.40 46.16
CA SER A 22 -14.84 -27.80 46.43
C SER A 22 -13.61 -28.28 45.64
N ASN A 23 -13.30 -27.64 44.51
CA ASN A 23 -12.29 -28.11 43.55
C ASN A 23 -11.12 -27.11 43.40
N ILE A 24 -11.10 -26.02 44.17
CA ILE A 24 -10.14 -24.92 43.99
C ILE A 24 -8.69 -25.36 44.22
N ASP A 25 -8.42 -26.21 45.21
CA ASP A 25 -7.07 -26.67 45.54
C ASP A 25 -6.50 -27.58 44.44
N LEU A 26 -7.32 -28.52 43.96
CA LEU A 26 -6.94 -29.40 42.85
C LEU A 26 -6.69 -28.60 41.58
N HIS A 27 -7.57 -27.63 41.29
CA HIS A 27 -7.38 -26.70 40.18
C HIS A 27 -6.09 -25.90 40.33
N PHE A 28 -5.83 -25.30 41.49
CA PHE A 28 -4.65 -24.47 41.72
C PHE A 28 -3.35 -25.27 41.51
N ALA A 29 -3.28 -26.50 42.03
CA ALA A 29 -2.14 -27.38 41.84
C ALA A 29 -1.89 -27.71 40.35
N HIS A 30 -2.95 -27.92 39.57
CA HIS A 30 -2.83 -28.16 38.13
C HIS A 30 -2.48 -26.88 37.35
N CYS A 31 -3.15 -25.77 37.68
CA CYS A 31 -3.02 -24.49 37.03
C CYS A 31 -1.61 -23.92 37.18
N SER A 32 -1.11 -23.82 38.41
CA SER A 32 0.22 -23.25 38.70
C SER A 32 1.38 -24.03 38.06
N ARG A 33 1.23 -25.35 37.92
CA ARG A 33 2.26 -26.22 37.32
C ARG A 33 2.25 -26.22 35.80
N ASN A 34 1.08 -26.07 35.17
CA ASN A 34 0.93 -26.30 33.73
C ASN A 34 0.67 -25.04 32.92
N LEU A 35 0.14 -23.99 33.54
CA LEU A 35 -0.15 -22.73 32.87
C LEU A 35 0.83 -21.67 33.35
N GLU A 36 1.09 -20.69 32.50
CA GLU A 36 1.80 -19.46 32.85
C GLU A 36 1.19 -18.28 32.11
N ARG A 37 1.38 -17.09 32.66
CA ARG A 37 0.88 -15.85 32.06
C ARG A 37 1.89 -15.34 31.03
N CYS A 38 1.45 -15.12 29.80
CA CYS A 38 2.27 -14.50 28.77
C CYS A 38 2.64 -13.07 29.20
N LYS A 39 3.92 -12.71 29.08
CA LYS A 39 4.43 -11.39 29.47
C LYS A 39 4.06 -10.26 28.50
N VAL A 40 3.62 -10.62 27.29
CA VAL A 40 3.30 -9.65 26.22
C VAL A 40 1.80 -9.36 26.19
N CYS A 41 0.94 -10.37 26.09
CA CYS A 41 -0.52 -10.19 26.03
C CYS A 41 -1.24 -10.40 27.37
N GLY A 42 -0.61 -11.02 28.37
CA GLY A 42 -1.25 -11.30 29.66
C GLY A 42 -2.13 -12.55 29.69
N ASP A 43 -2.22 -13.30 28.58
CA ASP A 43 -3.03 -14.52 28.48
C ASP A 43 -2.44 -15.71 29.25
N MET A 44 -3.30 -16.59 29.74
CA MET A 44 -2.88 -17.85 30.38
C MET A 44 -2.62 -18.93 29.33
N VAL A 45 -1.36 -19.28 29.13
CA VAL A 45 -0.91 -20.24 28.12
C VAL A 45 -0.33 -21.49 28.78
N PRO A 46 -0.57 -22.71 28.25
CA PRO A 46 0.14 -23.89 28.71
C PRO A 46 1.65 -23.73 28.53
N ARG A 47 2.42 -23.99 29.60
CA ARG A 47 3.89 -23.85 29.60
C ARG A 47 4.55 -24.59 28.44
N LYS A 48 4.04 -25.77 28.10
CA LYS A 48 4.54 -26.58 26.97
C LYS A 48 4.42 -25.91 25.60
N HIS A 49 3.46 -24.98 25.46
CA HIS A 49 3.19 -24.24 24.22
C HIS A 49 3.51 -22.76 24.34
N ALA A 50 4.18 -22.32 25.42
CA ALA A 50 4.50 -20.91 25.64
C ALA A 50 5.43 -20.35 24.55
N GLU A 51 6.44 -21.14 24.16
CA GLU A 51 7.38 -20.78 23.08
C GLU A 51 6.67 -20.70 21.73
N GLU A 52 5.80 -21.66 21.41
CA GLU A 52 5.01 -21.67 20.18
C GLU A 52 4.04 -20.48 20.13
N HIS A 53 3.36 -20.18 21.25
CA HIS A 53 2.52 -19.01 21.37
C HIS A 53 3.30 -17.71 21.09
N TYR A 54 4.50 -17.57 21.66
CA TYR A 54 5.36 -16.42 21.39
C TYR A 54 5.75 -16.35 19.91
N ALA A 55 6.24 -17.45 19.34
CA ALA A 55 6.66 -17.51 17.94
C ALA A 55 5.54 -17.12 16.95
N ASN A 56 4.32 -17.57 17.21
CA ASN A 56 3.19 -17.33 16.31
C ASN A 56 2.52 -15.96 16.52
N THR A 57 2.54 -15.45 17.75
CA THR A 57 1.73 -14.28 18.14
C THR A 57 2.55 -13.01 18.34
N HIS A 58 3.76 -13.12 18.87
CA HIS A 58 4.54 -11.99 19.36
C HIS A 58 5.91 -11.84 18.72
N ALA A 59 6.46 -12.92 18.16
CA ALA A 59 7.78 -12.87 17.55
C ALA A 59 7.81 -11.86 16.39
N PRO A 60 8.90 -11.10 16.27
CA PRO A 60 9.15 -10.22 15.13
C PRO A 60 9.10 -11.02 13.81
N VAL A 61 8.62 -10.38 12.76
CA VAL A 61 8.46 -11.00 11.44
C VAL A 61 9.20 -10.20 10.39
N ALA A 62 9.70 -10.90 9.37
CA ALA A 62 10.35 -10.26 8.24
C ALA A 62 9.34 -9.47 7.40
N CYS A 63 9.68 -8.24 7.04
CA CYS A 63 8.92 -7.45 6.10
C CYS A 63 9.01 -8.06 4.70
N SER A 64 7.87 -8.24 4.03
CA SER A 64 7.80 -8.83 2.69
C SER A 64 8.41 -7.96 1.59
N LEU A 65 8.69 -6.68 1.86
CA LEU A 65 9.22 -5.73 0.87
C LEU A 65 10.73 -5.51 1.01
N CYS A 66 11.23 -5.35 2.25
CA CYS A 66 12.65 -5.07 2.52
C CYS A 66 13.39 -6.20 3.24
N SER A 67 12.70 -7.26 3.65
CA SER A 67 13.25 -8.39 4.41
C SER A 67 13.82 -8.06 5.79
N GLU A 68 13.64 -6.83 6.29
CA GLU A 68 14.01 -6.45 7.65
C GLU A 68 13.09 -7.12 8.67
N THR A 69 13.65 -7.53 9.81
CA THR A 69 12.88 -8.09 10.92
C THR A 69 12.23 -6.97 11.72
N ILE A 70 10.90 -6.97 11.77
CA ILE A 70 10.09 -5.90 12.35
C ILE A 70 9.11 -6.50 13.36
N ASP A 71 8.87 -5.80 14.48
CA ASP A 71 7.87 -6.23 15.45
C ASP A 71 6.49 -6.28 14.81
N ARG A 72 5.72 -7.33 15.13
CA ARG A 72 4.41 -7.58 14.50
C ARG A 72 3.43 -6.43 14.69
N GLU A 73 3.49 -5.76 15.85
CA GLU A 73 2.64 -4.62 16.18
C GLU A 73 2.87 -3.41 15.26
N ILE A 74 4.14 -3.12 14.91
CA ILE A 74 4.49 -1.96 14.08
C ILE A 74 4.61 -2.31 12.59
N LEU A 75 4.48 -3.58 12.20
CA LEU A 75 4.66 -4.04 10.82
C LEU A 75 3.75 -3.29 9.83
N ALA A 76 2.51 -2.98 10.23
CA ALA A 76 1.58 -2.23 9.39
C ALA A 76 2.09 -0.82 9.10
N VAL A 77 2.52 -0.11 10.14
CA VAL A 77 3.10 1.25 10.03
C VAL A 77 4.41 1.20 9.23
N HIS A 78 5.25 0.20 9.48
CA HIS A 78 6.45 -0.02 8.68
C HIS A 78 6.11 -0.13 7.19
N LYS A 79 5.20 -1.03 6.79
CA LYS A 79 4.86 -1.21 5.37
C LYS A 79 4.25 0.04 4.73
N GLY A 80 3.46 0.80 5.48
CA GLY A 80 2.78 2.00 4.96
C GLY A 80 3.69 3.22 4.85
N GLU A 81 4.57 3.44 5.83
CA GLU A 81 5.24 4.74 6.00
C GLU A 81 6.76 4.65 6.04
N ASN A 82 7.32 3.64 6.70
CA ASN A 82 8.76 3.60 6.99
C ASN A 82 9.55 2.70 6.03
N CYS A 83 8.90 1.76 5.36
CA CYS A 83 9.58 0.77 4.54
C CYS A 83 10.27 1.46 3.36
N PRO A 84 11.59 1.27 3.17
CA PRO A 84 12.33 1.89 2.07
C PRO A 84 11.88 1.37 0.70
N GLN A 85 11.34 0.16 0.67
CA GLN A 85 10.84 -0.51 -0.53
C GLN A 85 9.33 -0.29 -0.77
N ARG A 86 8.67 0.56 0.03
CA ARG A 86 7.27 0.93 -0.25
C ARG A 86 7.20 1.70 -1.56
N ILE A 87 6.12 1.50 -2.30
CA ILE A 87 5.89 2.20 -3.56
C ILE A 87 5.28 3.57 -3.27
N VAL A 88 5.92 4.60 -3.80
CA VAL A 88 5.47 6.00 -3.77
C VAL A 88 5.47 6.55 -5.20
N THR A 89 4.72 7.60 -5.45
CA THR A 89 4.65 8.24 -6.78
C THR A 89 5.48 9.51 -6.81
N CYS A 90 6.21 9.71 -7.90
CA CYS A 90 6.88 10.98 -8.16
C CYS A 90 5.87 12.12 -8.31
N GLU A 91 6.03 13.22 -7.58
CA GLU A 91 5.14 14.38 -7.64
C GLU A 91 5.15 15.12 -8.99
N TYR A 92 6.17 14.89 -9.82
CA TYR A 92 6.34 15.58 -11.10
C TYR A 92 5.80 14.81 -12.31
N CYS A 93 5.97 13.49 -12.32
CA CYS A 93 5.63 12.64 -13.47
C CYS A 93 4.72 11.47 -13.12
N GLU A 94 4.28 11.38 -11.86
CA GLU A 94 3.37 10.35 -11.34
C GLU A 94 3.89 8.91 -11.47
N PHE A 95 5.17 8.74 -11.79
CA PHE A 95 5.78 7.42 -11.92
C PHE A 95 5.87 6.73 -10.55
N PRO A 96 5.38 5.48 -10.41
CA PRO A 96 5.47 4.70 -9.17
C PRO A 96 6.86 4.07 -9.03
N LEU A 97 7.51 4.26 -7.88
CA LEU A 97 8.84 3.72 -7.60
C LEU A 97 9.06 3.47 -6.09
N PRO A 98 10.06 2.67 -5.71
CA PRO A 98 10.45 2.51 -4.31
C PRO A 98 10.82 3.85 -3.66
N ALA A 99 10.44 4.05 -2.40
CA ALA A 99 10.71 5.28 -1.67
C ALA A 99 12.21 5.61 -1.57
N VAL A 100 13.06 4.59 -1.49
CA VAL A 100 14.53 4.75 -1.50
C VAL A 100 15.07 5.41 -2.77
N ASP A 101 14.37 5.26 -3.90
CA ASP A 101 14.80 5.80 -5.20
C ASP A 101 14.14 7.14 -5.55
N LEU A 102 13.10 7.54 -4.79
CA LEU A 102 12.29 8.73 -5.09
C LEU A 102 13.13 10.01 -5.19
N PHE A 103 14.02 10.25 -4.24
CA PHE A 103 14.83 11.47 -4.20
C PHE A 103 15.72 11.60 -5.44
N LYS A 104 16.49 10.54 -5.74
CA LYS A 104 17.37 10.48 -6.93
C LYS A 104 16.58 10.66 -8.22
N HIS A 105 15.41 10.05 -8.29
CA HIS A 105 14.50 10.24 -9.43
C HIS A 105 14.03 11.69 -9.55
N GLN A 106 13.60 12.33 -8.45
CA GLN A 106 13.09 13.71 -8.44
C GLN A 106 14.16 14.74 -8.82
N GLU A 107 15.43 14.51 -8.50
CA GLU A 107 16.55 15.38 -8.92
C GLU A 107 16.66 15.45 -10.45
N VAL A 108 16.50 14.33 -11.15
CA VAL A 108 16.56 14.30 -12.62
C VAL A 108 15.21 14.67 -13.23
N CYS A 109 14.13 14.09 -12.72
CA CYS A 109 12.78 14.24 -13.26
C CYS A 109 12.28 15.69 -13.15
N GLY A 110 12.49 16.35 -12.01
CA GLY A 110 12.03 17.73 -11.80
C GLY A 110 12.73 18.75 -12.71
N ASN A 111 13.96 18.46 -13.14
CA ASN A 111 14.74 19.31 -14.05
C ASN A 111 14.39 19.12 -15.53
N ARG A 112 13.63 18.07 -15.88
CA ARG A 112 13.12 17.91 -17.25
C ARG A 112 12.19 19.06 -17.59
N THR A 113 12.25 19.51 -18.83
CA THR A 113 11.35 20.54 -19.35
C THR A 113 10.23 19.92 -20.17
N GLU A 114 9.04 20.51 -20.07
CA GLU A 114 7.88 20.19 -20.90
C GLU A 114 7.33 21.48 -21.49
N PHE A 115 6.66 21.33 -22.63
CA PHE A 115 6.13 22.47 -23.37
C PHE A 115 4.75 22.85 -22.83
N CYS A 116 4.61 24.09 -22.36
CA CYS A 116 3.32 24.67 -22.02
C CYS A 116 2.61 25.13 -23.30
N HIS A 117 1.46 24.53 -23.60
CA HIS A 117 0.66 24.87 -24.78
C HIS A 117 -0.10 26.19 -24.68
N LEU A 118 -0.29 26.73 -23.47
CA LEU A 118 -1.05 27.95 -23.24
C LEU A 118 -0.21 29.22 -23.48
N CYS A 119 1.06 29.22 -23.10
CA CYS A 119 1.97 30.34 -23.32
C CYS A 119 3.14 30.02 -24.29
N SER A 120 3.18 28.81 -24.85
CA SER A 120 4.22 28.34 -25.77
C SER A 120 5.65 28.41 -25.23
N ARG A 121 5.83 28.15 -23.92
CA ARG A 121 7.16 28.15 -23.27
C ARG A 121 7.52 26.77 -22.76
N TYR A 122 8.80 26.44 -22.83
CA TYR A 122 9.34 25.28 -22.12
C TYR A 122 9.51 25.63 -20.64
N ILE A 123 8.90 24.82 -19.78
CA ILE A 123 8.91 24.99 -18.32
C ILE A 123 9.44 23.72 -17.67
N ARG A 124 10.18 23.84 -16.58
CA ARG A 124 10.62 22.66 -15.82
C ARG A 124 9.44 22.02 -15.11
N LEU A 125 9.46 20.70 -14.99
CA LEU A 125 8.38 19.95 -14.33
C LEU A 125 8.16 20.43 -12.89
N ARG A 126 9.24 20.67 -12.12
CA ARG A 126 9.15 21.19 -10.75
C ARG A 126 8.49 22.57 -10.66
N GLU A 127 8.60 23.37 -11.71
CA GLU A 127 8.07 24.75 -11.77
C GLU A 127 6.66 24.80 -12.39
N ARG A 128 6.08 23.67 -12.78
CA ARG A 128 4.81 23.62 -13.52
C ARG A 128 3.65 24.23 -12.75
N ASN A 129 3.47 23.84 -11.49
CA ASN A 129 2.35 24.31 -10.69
C ASN A 129 2.45 25.83 -10.46
N ASP A 130 3.66 26.31 -10.13
CA ASP A 130 3.94 27.75 -10.00
C ASP A 130 3.70 28.51 -11.31
N HIS A 131 4.06 27.91 -12.44
CA HIS A 131 3.82 28.49 -13.76
C HIS A 131 2.31 28.59 -14.05
N ASP A 132 1.56 27.52 -13.79
CA ASP A 132 0.12 27.50 -14.00
C ASP A 132 -0.58 28.54 -13.11
N ILE A 133 -0.17 28.66 -11.84
CA ILE A 133 -0.69 29.67 -10.92
C ILE A 133 -0.39 31.10 -11.40
N LYS A 134 0.85 31.38 -11.82
CA LYS A 134 1.26 32.74 -12.17
C LYS A 134 0.76 33.18 -13.55
N PHE A 135 0.62 32.26 -14.50
CA PHE A 135 0.37 32.60 -15.90
C PHE A 135 -0.99 32.11 -16.41
N HIS A 136 -1.65 31.16 -15.73
CA HIS A 136 -2.87 30.50 -16.22
C HIS A 136 -4.03 30.43 -15.22
N SER A 137 -3.82 30.73 -13.92
CA SER A 137 -4.90 30.74 -12.91
C SER A 137 -5.83 31.94 -13.00
N SER A 138 -6.16 32.36 -14.22
CA SER A 138 -7.10 33.43 -14.51
C SER A 138 -8.10 32.93 -15.56
N ARG A 139 -9.11 32.14 -15.13
CA ARG A 139 -10.49 32.10 -15.66
C ARG A 139 -11.29 30.91 -15.09
N LEU A 140 -11.96 31.16 -13.96
CA LEU A 140 -13.29 30.60 -13.69
C LEU A 140 -14.37 31.71 -13.61
N ASP A 141 -14.08 32.91 -14.11
CA ASP A 141 -15.09 33.94 -14.31
C ASP A 141 -15.20 34.25 -15.81
N ASP A 142 -16.29 33.76 -16.40
CA ASP A 142 -16.81 34.14 -17.69
C ASP A 142 -17.11 35.64 -17.72
N ASN A 143 -16.32 36.40 -18.48
CA ASN A 143 -16.81 37.65 -19.07
C ASN A 143 -16.03 37.96 -20.37
N PRO A 144 -16.66 37.97 -21.55
CA PRO A 144 -15.99 38.36 -22.78
C PRO A 144 -15.93 39.90 -22.86
N GLY A 145 -14.74 40.46 -22.62
CA GLY A 145 -14.45 41.90 -22.75
C GLY A 145 -13.18 42.15 -23.58
N PRO A 146 -13.05 43.31 -24.23
CA PRO A 146 -12.80 43.39 -25.67
C PRO A 146 -11.32 43.35 -26.07
N SER A 147 -11.13 42.81 -27.28
CA SER A 147 -9.92 42.86 -28.09
C SER A 147 -9.21 44.21 -28.01
N ARG A 148 -7.94 44.19 -27.59
CA ARG A 148 -6.99 45.26 -27.86
C ARG A 148 -5.69 44.64 -28.38
N ASP A 149 -5.49 44.88 -29.67
CA ASP A 149 -4.27 44.67 -30.42
C ASP A 149 -3.06 45.30 -29.72
N ALA A 150 -1.97 44.54 -29.58
CA ALA A 150 -0.62 45.08 -29.41
C ALA A 150 0.45 44.04 -29.75
N ALA A 151 0.95 44.15 -30.99
CA ALA A 151 2.34 43.99 -31.43
C ALA A 151 3.20 42.81 -30.92
N LEU A 152 3.50 41.90 -31.85
CA LEU A 152 4.66 41.01 -31.84
C LEU A 152 5.96 41.79 -32.13
N PRO A 153 7.10 41.37 -31.57
CA PRO A 153 8.37 41.48 -32.28
C PRO A 153 8.87 40.10 -32.70
N GLU A 154 9.13 39.98 -34.00
CA GLU A 154 9.83 38.89 -34.67
C GLU A 154 11.25 38.71 -34.09
N ARG A 155 11.68 37.46 -33.95
CA ARG A 155 13.10 37.09 -34.02
C ARG A 155 13.23 35.73 -34.72
N ASP A 156 13.90 35.78 -35.86
CA ASP A 156 14.34 34.64 -36.65
C ASP A 156 15.49 33.87 -35.98
N HIS A 157 15.40 32.55 -36.04
CA HIS A 157 16.34 31.61 -36.70
C HIS A 157 16.55 30.29 -35.93
N ASP A 158 16.21 29.23 -36.66
CA ASP A 158 16.78 27.88 -36.67
C ASP A 158 16.61 26.97 -35.45
N ALA A 159 15.55 26.14 -35.52
CA ALA A 159 15.65 24.75 -35.09
C ALA A 159 14.66 23.88 -35.88
N GLU A 160 15.23 22.94 -36.62
CA GLU A 160 14.65 21.76 -37.25
C GLU A 160 13.20 21.39 -36.88
N ARG A 161 12.39 21.42 -37.94
CA ARG A 161 11.07 20.82 -38.07
C ARG A 161 11.06 19.35 -37.63
N ARG A 162 10.59 19.04 -36.42
CA ARG A 162 9.93 17.75 -36.14
C ARG A 162 8.43 17.94 -36.19
N GLN A 163 7.83 17.50 -37.29
CA GLN A 163 6.39 17.36 -37.39
C GLN A 163 5.85 16.35 -36.35
N PRO A 164 4.58 16.53 -35.93
CA PRO A 164 3.96 15.77 -34.87
C PRO A 164 3.36 14.48 -35.42
N ASN A 165 3.58 13.36 -34.74
CA ASN A 165 2.73 12.19 -34.89
C ASN A 165 2.21 11.79 -33.51
N GLY A 166 0.90 11.96 -33.32
CA GLY A 166 0.11 10.95 -32.63
C GLY A 166 -0.29 11.21 -31.17
N LEU A 167 -0.93 12.35 -30.88
CA LEU A 167 -1.98 12.35 -29.84
C LEU A 167 -3.23 11.65 -30.40
N SER A 168 -3.15 10.33 -30.57
CA SER A 168 -4.32 9.43 -30.74
C SER A 168 -3.94 7.96 -30.52
N GLN A 169 -3.02 7.66 -29.60
CA GLN A 169 -2.67 6.28 -29.26
C GLN A 169 -2.63 6.00 -27.74
N ARG A 170 -3.03 6.96 -26.91
CA ARG A 170 -3.09 6.75 -25.44
C ARG A 170 -4.44 6.27 -24.91
N ARG A 171 -5.49 6.24 -25.74
CA ARG A 171 -6.80 5.66 -25.39
C ARG A 171 -7.07 4.28 -25.99
N LEU A 172 -6.29 3.82 -26.98
CA LEU A 172 -6.51 2.53 -27.65
C LEU A 172 -5.64 1.39 -27.08
N LEU A 173 -4.53 1.70 -26.40
CA LEU A 173 -3.67 0.67 -25.80
C LEU A 173 -4.21 0.13 -24.47
N PHE A 174 -5.08 0.89 -23.78
CA PHE A 174 -5.74 0.42 -22.55
C PHE A 174 -6.89 -0.56 -22.80
N THR A 175 -7.44 -0.63 -24.02
CA THR A 175 -8.50 -1.60 -24.35
C THR A 175 -7.97 -2.92 -24.92
N ILE A 176 -6.79 -2.93 -25.59
CA ILE A 176 -6.22 -4.17 -26.15
C ILE A 176 -5.45 -4.98 -25.09
N ALA A 177 -4.88 -4.33 -24.07
CA ALA A 177 -4.18 -5.03 -22.99
C ALA A 177 -5.13 -5.78 -22.03
N ILE A 178 -6.37 -5.30 -21.86
CA ILE A 178 -7.36 -5.92 -20.96
C ILE A 178 -8.05 -7.13 -21.63
N THR A 179 -8.27 -7.10 -22.95
CA THR A 179 -8.88 -8.25 -23.66
C THR A 179 -7.88 -9.35 -24.02
N GLY A 180 -6.59 -9.03 -24.21
CA GLY A 180 -5.56 -10.03 -24.52
C GLY A 180 -5.23 -10.98 -23.36
N ILE A 181 -5.27 -10.49 -22.12
CA ILE A 181 -4.97 -11.29 -20.93
C ILE A 181 -6.10 -12.30 -20.63
N ALA A 182 -7.36 -11.97 -20.96
CA ALA A 182 -8.51 -12.86 -20.74
C ALA A 182 -8.50 -14.10 -21.66
N VAL A 183 -8.01 -13.98 -22.90
CA VAL A 183 -8.01 -15.07 -23.89
C VAL A 183 -6.87 -16.07 -23.64
N ILE A 184 -5.72 -15.62 -23.13
CA ILE A 184 -4.57 -16.49 -22.82
C ILE A 184 -4.80 -17.29 -21.54
N MET A 185 -5.41 -16.68 -20.51
CA MET A 185 -5.73 -17.40 -19.27
C MET A 185 -6.85 -18.44 -19.45
N GLY A 186 -7.85 -18.17 -20.32
CA GLY A 186 -8.93 -19.10 -20.60
C GLY A 186 -8.51 -20.34 -21.40
N SER A 187 -7.55 -20.21 -22.31
CA SER A 187 -7.07 -21.31 -23.16
C SER A 187 -6.14 -22.29 -22.42
N ILE A 188 -5.31 -21.80 -21.50
CA ILE A 188 -4.45 -22.64 -20.64
C ILE A 188 -5.29 -23.48 -19.65
N PHE A 189 -6.41 -22.95 -19.16
CA PHE A 189 -7.27 -23.66 -18.21
C PHE A 189 -8.08 -24.79 -18.86
N LEU A 190 -8.43 -24.65 -20.15
CA LEU A 190 -9.16 -25.68 -20.90
C LEU A 190 -8.25 -26.83 -21.37
N GLN A 191 -6.99 -26.57 -21.75
CA GLN A 191 -6.03 -27.63 -22.08
C GLN A 191 -5.73 -28.53 -20.86
N ARG A 192 -5.53 -27.94 -19.68
CA ARG A 192 -5.29 -28.71 -18.44
C ARG A 192 -6.46 -29.59 -18.01
N LYS A 193 -7.70 -29.24 -18.39
CA LYS A 193 -8.90 -30.05 -18.08
C LYS A 193 -9.15 -31.16 -19.11
N ALA A 194 -8.59 -31.07 -20.32
CA ALA A 194 -8.65 -32.14 -21.31
C ALA A 194 -7.64 -33.26 -21.00
N ASP A 195 -6.44 -32.90 -20.54
CA ASP A 195 -5.38 -33.87 -20.22
C ASP A 195 -5.68 -34.71 -18.97
N THR A 196 -6.50 -34.19 -18.05
CA THR A 196 -6.91 -34.90 -16.82
C THR A 196 -8.07 -35.88 -17.02
N ASN A 197 -8.81 -35.80 -18.14
CA ASN A 197 -9.95 -36.68 -18.45
C ASN A 197 -9.62 -37.85 -19.39
N GLN A 198 -8.37 -37.96 -19.85
CA GLN A 198 -7.89 -39.09 -20.69
C GLN A 198 -7.04 -40.12 -19.91
N LEU A 199 -6.92 -39.94 -18.59
CA LEU A 199 -6.12 -40.79 -17.70
C LEU A 199 -6.93 -41.40 -16.54
N GLN A 200 -8.24 -41.52 -16.72
CA GLN A 200 -9.12 -42.29 -15.83
C GLN A 200 -9.91 -43.33 -16.62
#